data_AF-A0A3D0IE95-F1
#
_entry.id   AF-A0A3D0IE95-F1
#
_cell.length_a   1.000
_cell.length_b   1.000
_cell.length_c   1.000
_cell.angle_alpha   90.00
_cell.angle_beta   90.00
_cell.angle_gamma   90.00
#
_symmetry.space_group_name_H-M   'P 1'
#
loop_
_entity.id
_entity.type
_entity.pdbx_description
1 polymer ?
#
loop_
_entity_poly.entity_id
_entity_poly.type
_entity_poly.pdbx_seq_one_letter_code
_entity_poly.pdbx_strand_id
1 'polypeptide(L)'
;MREELHYTAENKEAKLVGRVPCVVQLPFQDYLDEHISDRKEYNIALAEFGLPWVDKIFKECDPDVFMGTGIEGLVNHPVIKEKGFHASGDTLLGNPAFASFSDPRGMFDIYSCIPLVMVVDTEQAKGRSEPKAFSDLLSGEFENSIAFPDDGHMFDGIILTYIHQVAGDEGIRRLRKNICAIVHPSQMIKPGGIEGEKTYIYLMPWIFGEIKARQKGMKLIWFSDGAPILPLVVTSKSNPEAERIMSILCRKEAGRIFREKGFFPSNITGVDNALPGSLRFVGWEYLYDPSLPEIIQRCKKIMTEEK
;
A
#
# COMPACT_ATOMS: atom_id res chain seq x y z
N MET A 1 26.64 -25.32 -0.60
CA MET A 1 26.57 -24.33 0.50
C MET A 1 25.11 -24.06 0.74
N ARG A 2 24.66 -24.11 2.00
CA ARG A 2 23.28 -23.73 2.34
C ARG A 2 23.17 -22.22 2.08
N GLU A 3 22.27 -21.82 1.19
CA GLU A 3 21.88 -20.43 1.00
C GLU A 3 21.45 -19.89 2.37
N GLU A 4 22.27 -19.02 2.95
CA GLU A 4 21.87 -18.26 4.14
C GLU A 4 20.69 -17.39 3.73
N LEU A 5 19.55 -17.59 4.39
CA LEU A 5 18.36 -16.75 4.26
C LEU A 5 18.76 -15.27 4.26
N HIS A 6 18.19 -14.48 3.33
CA HIS A 6 18.46 -13.04 3.14
C HIS A 6 18.01 -12.20 4.35
N TYR A 7 18.67 -12.35 5.50
CA TYR A 7 18.28 -11.67 6.73
C TYR A 7 19.11 -10.39 6.92
N THR A 8 18.84 -9.40 6.08
CA THR A 8 19.45 -8.06 6.17
C THR A 8 18.78 -7.14 7.19
N ALA A 9 17.69 -7.60 7.81
CA ALA A 9 16.88 -6.80 8.73
C ALA A 9 17.63 -6.35 10.00
N GLU A 10 18.76 -7.00 10.33
CA GLU A 10 19.60 -6.69 11.49
C GLU A 10 20.76 -5.73 11.17
N ASN A 11 20.92 -5.32 9.90
CA ASN A 11 22.01 -4.45 9.49
C ASN A 11 21.78 -3.03 10.02
N LYS A 12 22.54 -2.66 11.07
CA LYS A 12 22.46 -1.34 11.74
C LYS A 12 23.26 -0.25 11.02
N GLU A 13 24.26 -0.66 10.25
CA GLU A 13 25.09 0.24 9.42
C GLU A 13 24.49 0.47 8.02
N ALA A 14 23.27 -0.03 7.78
CA ALA A 14 22.61 0.04 6.48
C ALA A 14 22.40 1.49 6.03
N LYS A 15 22.72 1.73 4.76
CA LYS A 15 22.51 3.00 4.06
C LYS A 15 21.16 3.03 3.36
N LEU A 16 20.64 1.88 2.96
CA LEU A 16 19.26 1.70 2.51
C LEU A 16 18.46 0.97 3.59
N VAL A 17 17.40 1.58 4.09
CA VAL A 17 16.39 0.86 4.88
C VAL A 17 15.08 0.77 4.09
N GLY A 18 14.53 -0.44 3.99
CA GLY A 18 13.29 -0.72 3.28
C GLY A 18 12.32 -1.61 4.06
N ARG A 19 11.04 -1.27 4.02
CA ARG A 19 9.92 -2.11 4.47
C ARG A 19 8.96 -2.36 3.31
N VAL A 20 9.09 -3.53 2.68
CA VAL A 20 8.42 -3.86 1.43
C VAL A 20 7.43 -5.01 1.60
N PRO A 21 6.38 -5.12 0.76
CA PRO A 21 5.42 -6.21 0.89
C PRO A 21 6.06 -7.59 0.66
N CYS A 22 5.55 -8.61 1.34
CA CYS A 22 6.13 -9.95 1.36
C CYS A 22 6.38 -10.57 -0.02
N VAL A 23 5.47 -10.34 -0.97
CA VAL A 23 5.52 -10.89 -2.32
C VAL A 23 6.68 -10.38 -3.17
N VAL A 24 7.29 -9.25 -2.80
CA VAL A 24 8.42 -8.64 -3.52
C VAL A 24 9.71 -8.63 -2.70
N GLN A 25 9.66 -8.97 -1.42
CA GLN A 25 10.81 -8.86 -0.52
C GLN A 25 12.03 -9.65 -1.02
N LEU A 26 11.89 -10.97 -1.19
CA LEU A 26 13.01 -11.82 -1.62
C LEU A 26 13.52 -11.46 -3.02
N PRO A 27 12.68 -11.33 -4.06
CA PRO A 27 13.15 -10.94 -5.39
C PRO A 27 13.84 -9.57 -5.40
N PHE A 28 13.40 -8.64 -4.55
CA PHE A 28 14.04 -7.34 -4.43
C PHE A 28 15.38 -7.42 -3.70
N GLN A 29 15.52 -8.29 -2.69
CA GLN A 29 16.80 -8.56 -2.06
C GLN A 29 17.79 -9.23 -3.02
N ASP A 30 17.34 -10.19 -3.85
CA ASP A 30 18.16 -10.78 -4.91
C ASP A 30 18.67 -9.72 -5.89
N TYR A 31 17.80 -8.78 -6.26
CA TYR A 31 18.17 -7.65 -7.10
C TYR A 31 19.22 -6.74 -6.43
N LEU A 32 19.05 -6.44 -5.15
CA LEU A 32 20.04 -5.63 -4.42
C LEU A 32 21.37 -6.36 -4.26
N ASP A 33 21.35 -7.68 -4.05
CA ASP A 33 22.54 -8.52 -3.98
C ASP A 33 23.41 -8.45 -5.24
N GLU A 34 22.78 -8.35 -6.41
CA GLU A 34 23.47 -8.24 -7.69
C GLU A 34 24.05 -6.84 -7.95
N HIS A 35 23.48 -5.81 -7.32
CA HIS A 35 23.74 -4.40 -7.67
C HIS A 35 24.43 -3.58 -6.58
N ILE A 36 24.37 -4.03 -5.33
CA ILE A 36 25.03 -3.44 -4.17
C ILE A 36 26.11 -4.41 -3.72
N SER A 37 27.37 -3.97 -3.80
CA SER A 37 28.53 -4.84 -3.61
C SER A 37 28.68 -5.38 -2.17
N ASP A 38 28.20 -4.66 -1.15
CA ASP A 38 28.18 -5.10 0.24
C ASP A 38 26.74 -5.21 0.78
N ARG A 39 26.34 -6.44 1.14
CA ARG A 39 25.03 -6.74 1.73
C ARG A 39 24.76 -5.98 3.04
N LYS A 40 25.80 -5.49 3.72
CA LYS A 40 25.64 -4.67 4.93
C LYS A 40 25.06 -3.29 4.65
N GLU A 41 25.13 -2.83 3.40
CA GLU A 41 24.65 -1.49 3.02
C GLU A 41 23.12 -1.38 2.97
N TYR A 42 22.38 -2.50 3.03
CA TYR A 42 20.92 -2.44 3.04
C TYR A 42 20.29 -3.28 4.15
N ASN A 43 19.11 -2.84 4.55
CA ASN A 43 18.23 -3.46 5.53
C ASN A 43 16.82 -3.51 4.92
N ILE A 44 16.52 -4.62 4.23
CA ILE A 44 15.18 -4.88 3.69
C ILE A 44 14.47 -5.88 4.61
N ALA A 45 13.27 -5.52 5.03
CA ALA A 45 12.37 -6.37 5.79
C ALA A 45 10.92 -6.25 5.28
N LEU A 46 10.01 -7.02 5.87
CA LEU A 46 8.58 -6.97 5.58
C LEU A 46 7.99 -5.60 5.92
N ALA A 47 6.91 -5.24 5.24
CA ALA A 47 6.10 -4.06 5.52
C ALA A 47 5.76 -3.95 7.02
N GLU A 48 5.96 -2.76 7.58
CA GLU A 48 5.60 -2.39 8.96
C GLU A 48 4.86 -1.05 8.90
N PHE A 49 3.96 -0.80 9.86
CA PHE A 49 3.03 0.33 9.84
C PHE A 49 3.05 1.14 11.15
N GLY A 50 2.70 2.42 11.06
CA GLY A 50 2.71 3.35 12.19
C GLY A 50 4.10 3.85 12.64
N LEU A 51 4.09 4.74 13.64
CA LEU A 51 5.31 5.40 14.16
C LEU A 51 6.33 4.47 14.85
N PRO A 52 5.93 3.45 15.66
CA PRO A 52 6.87 2.74 16.53
C PRO A 52 8.05 2.07 15.81
N TRP A 53 7.84 1.52 14.61
CA TRP A 53 8.93 0.87 13.87
C TRP A 53 9.89 1.89 13.26
N VAL A 54 9.37 3.04 12.80
CA VAL A 54 10.17 4.16 12.27
C VAL A 54 11.07 4.71 13.36
N ASP A 55 10.51 4.94 14.56
CA ASP A 55 11.25 5.34 15.76
C ASP A 55 12.35 4.34 16.12
N LYS A 56 12.04 3.04 16.08
CA LYS A 56 13.02 1.98 16.37
C LYS A 56 14.17 2.02 15.38
N ILE A 57 13.87 2.13 14.08
CA ILE A 57 14.90 2.17 13.04
C ILE A 57 15.81 3.37 13.19
N PHE A 58 15.27 4.58 13.36
CA PHE A 58 16.10 5.78 13.49
C PHE A 58 16.90 5.87 14.80
N LYS A 59 16.56 5.05 15.82
CA LYS A 59 17.39 4.88 17.03
C LYS A 59 18.60 3.98 16.78
N GLU A 60 18.49 3.02 15.87
CA GLU A 60 19.48 1.97 15.66
C GLU A 60 20.32 2.18 14.39
N CYS A 61 19.78 2.88 13.40
CA CYS A 61 20.35 3.08 12.07
C CYS A 61 20.40 4.59 11.71
N ASP A 62 21.35 4.97 10.87
CA ASP A 62 21.38 6.29 10.22
C ASP A 62 21.41 6.14 8.68
N PRO A 63 20.29 5.75 8.05
CA PRO A 63 20.26 5.48 6.62
C PRO A 63 20.42 6.75 5.79
N ASP A 64 20.86 6.58 4.56
CA ASP A 64 20.92 7.61 3.53
C ASP A 64 19.68 7.57 2.62
N VAL A 65 19.06 6.40 2.47
CA VAL A 65 17.79 6.17 1.75
C VAL A 65 16.84 5.38 2.62
N PHE A 66 15.59 5.82 2.67
CA PHE A 66 14.55 5.19 3.46
C PHE A 66 13.31 4.96 2.59
N MET A 67 12.79 3.73 2.55
CA MET A 67 11.57 3.39 1.84
C MET A 67 10.65 2.51 2.67
N GLY A 68 9.34 2.68 2.52
CA GLY A 68 8.40 1.93 3.32
C GLY A 68 6.95 2.13 2.95
N THR A 69 6.14 1.16 3.36
CA THR A 69 4.69 1.33 3.53
C THR A 69 4.44 1.97 4.91
N GLY A 70 3.18 2.24 5.28
CA GLY A 70 2.90 2.90 6.56
C GLY A 70 3.28 4.37 6.58
N ILE A 71 2.98 5.06 5.48
CA ILE A 71 3.32 6.47 5.26
C ILE A 71 2.86 7.39 6.39
N GLU A 72 1.78 7.06 7.09
CA GLU A 72 1.28 7.79 8.26
C GLU A 72 2.31 7.89 9.39
N GLY A 73 3.20 6.90 9.53
CA GLY A 73 4.33 6.95 10.45
C GLY A 73 5.52 7.74 9.93
N LEU A 74 5.65 7.90 8.61
CA LEU A 74 6.83 8.51 7.98
C LEU A 74 6.70 10.03 7.83
N VAL A 75 5.58 10.50 7.28
CA VAL A 75 5.43 11.88 6.82
C VAL A 75 5.52 12.94 7.93
N ASN A 76 5.19 12.54 9.15
CA ASN A 76 5.26 13.42 10.32
C ASN A 76 6.44 13.12 11.24
N HIS A 77 7.32 12.19 10.89
CA HIS A 77 8.44 11.82 11.73
C HIS A 77 9.50 12.96 11.79
N PRO A 78 9.90 13.42 13.00
CA PRO A 78 10.79 14.57 13.15
C PRO A 78 12.18 14.34 12.55
N VAL A 79 12.74 13.13 12.70
CA VAL A 79 14.08 12.80 12.18
C VAL A 79 14.18 12.96 10.66
N ILE A 80 13.11 12.66 9.92
CA ILE A 80 13.12 12.80 8.45
C ILE A 80 13.24 14.29 8.08
N LYS A 81 12.51 15.16 8.78
CA LYS A 81 12.54 16.61 8.58
C LYS A 81 13.90 17.21 8.98
N GLU A 82 14.49 16.73 10.08
CA GLU A 82 15.74 17.26 10.63
C GLU A 82 16.99 16.79 9.88
N LYS A 83 17.00 15.56 9.35
CA LYS A 83 18.18 14.94 8.71
C LYS A 83 18.31 15.21 7.21
N GLY A 84 17.57 16.18 6.67
CA GLY A 84 17.72 16.61 5.27
C GLY A 84 17.27 15.59 4.23
N PHE A 85 16.28 14.77 4.56
CA PHE A 85 15.64 13.88 3.62
C PHE A 85 14.75 14.66 2.65
N HIS A 86 14.73 14.25 1.38
CA HIS A 86 13.96 14.88 0.32
C HIS A 86 13.58 13.86 -0.77
N ALA A 87 12.62 14.24 -1.60
CA ALA A 87 12.25 13.54 -2.82
C ALA A 87 13.37 13.64 -3.87
N SER A 88 13.61 12.57 -4.61
CA SER A 88 14.46 12.52 -5.79
C SER A 88 13.81 13.18 -7.01
N GLY A 89 12.49 13.29 -7.04
CA GLY A 89 11.71 13.97 -8.07
C GLY A 89 11.49 13.15 -9.36
N ASP A 90 10.86 13.80 -10.34
CA ASP A 90 10.20 13.14 -11.48
C ASP A 90 11.15 12.49 -12.51
N THR A 91 12.46 12.74 -12.44
CA THR A 91 13.40 12.21 -13.45
C THR A 91 13.51 10.69 -13.34
N LEU A 92 13.63 10.18 -12.11
CA LEU A 92 13.74 8.76 -11.81
C LEU A 92 12.37 8.11 -11.55
N LEU A 93 11.43 8.89 -11.01
CA LEU A 93 10.11 8.44 -10.56
C LEU A 93 8.99 9.26 -11.22
N GLY A 94 8.90 9.19 -12.55
CA GLY A 94 7.99 10.00 -13.36
C GLY A 94 7.02 9.19 -14.21
N ASN A 95 6.50 8.06 -13.70
CA ASN A 95 5.53 7.27 -14.45
C ASN A 95 4.20 8.04 -14.61
N PRO A 96 3.61 8.15 -15.82
CA PRO A 96 2.38 8.92 -16.04
C PRO A 96 1.20 8.52 -15.15
N ALA A 97 1.13 7.25 -14.72
CA ALA A 97 0.09 6.76 -13.81
C ALA A 97 0.11 7.43 -12.42
N PHE A 98 1.21 8.09 -12.06
CA PHE A 98 1.45 8.73 -10.77
C PHE A 98 1.60 10.25 -10.87
N ALA A 99 1.45 10.83 -12.07
CA ALA A 99 1.79 12.24 -12.34
C ALA A 99 1.07 13.26 -11.43
N SER A 100 -0.09 12.90 -10.87
CA SER A 100 -0.84 13.75 -9.93
C SER A 100 -0.50 13.52 -8.45
N PHE A 101 0.51 12.71 -8.14
CA PHE A 101 0.81 12.26 -6.77
C PHE A 101 2.13 12.83 -6.23
N SER A 102 2.73 13.82 -6.86
CA SER A 102 3.95 14.47 -6.36
C SER A 102 3.70 15.15 -5.00
N ASP A 103 4.64 15.00 -4.08
CA ASP A 103 4.59 15.63 -2.77
C ASP A 103 4.81 17.15 -2.88
N PRO A 104 3.83 18.00 -2.49
CA PRO A 104 4.00 19.45 -2.55
C PRO A 104 5.10 19.98 -1.63
N ARG A 105 5.55 19.19 -0.63
CA ARG A 105 6.67 19.54 0.25
C ARG A 105 8.02 19.04 -0.26
N GLY A 106 8.05 18.22 -1.32
CA GLY A 106 9.27 17.66 -1.88
C GLY A 106 10.05 16.76 -0.92
N MET A 107 9.37 16.12 0.04
CA MET A 107 10.00 15.26 1.05
C MET A 107 10.00 13.80 0.64
N PHE A 108 8.98 13.34 -0.08
CA PHE A 108 8.80 11.93 -0.45
C PHE A 108 8.40 11.77 -1.91
N ASP A 109 8.88 10.69 -2.52
CA ASP A 109 8.31 10.18 -3.78
C ASP A 109 7.46 8.94 -3.50
N ILE A 110 6.36 8.78 -4.24
CA ILE A 110 5.72 7.46 -4.34
C ILE A 110 6.60 6.60 -5.23
N TYR A 111 7.13 5.49 -4.70
CA TYR A 111 7.97 4.56 -5.44
C TYR A 111 7.13 3.47 -6.13
N SER A 112 6.12 2.97 -5.41
CA SER A 112 5.19 1.94 -5.87
C SER A 112 3.90 2.05 -5.05
N CYS A 113 2.87 1.27 -5.37
CA CYS A 113 1.69 1.21 -4.51
C CYS A 113 0.97 -0.14 -4.53
N ILE A 114 0.10 -0.37 -3.56
CA ILE A 114 -0.83 -1.50 -3.52
C ILE A 114 -2.23 -0.95 -3.83
N PRO A 115 -2.79 -1.20 -5.04
CA PRO A 115 -4.14 -0.78 -5.37
C PRO A 115 -5.17 -1.71 -4.75
N LEU A 116 -6.28 -1.15 -4.27
CA LEU A 116 -7.48 -1.90 -3.92
C LEU A 116 -8.44 -1.95 -5.10
N VAL A 117 -9.09 -3.10 -5.24
CA VAL A 117 -10.11 -3.36 -6.25
C VAL A 117 -11.33 -3.99 -5.60
N MET A 118 -12.46 -3.95 -6.31
CA MET A 118 -13.63 -4.75 -5.96
C MET A 118 -13.65 -6.02 -6.80
N VAL A 119 -14.09 -7.13 -6.22
CA VAL A 119 -14.53 -8.30 -6.98
C VAL A 119 -15.97 -8.58 -6.58
N VAL A 120 -16.87 -8.64 -7.55
CA VAL A 120 -18.29 -8.90 -7.32
C VAL A 120 -18.63 -10.35 -7.62
N ASP A 121 -19.39 -10.98 -6.73
CA ASP A 121 -20.04 -12.26 -6.96
C ASP A 121 -21.39 -12.03 -7.65
N THR A 122 -21.42 -12.27 -8.95
CA THR A 122 -22.62 -12.06 -9.78
C THR A 122 -23.80 -12.95 -9.37
N GLU A 123 -23.55 -14.09 -8.71
CA GLU A 123 -24.61 -14.96 -8.18
C GLU A 123 -25.21 -14.40 -6.88
N GLN A 124 -24.45 -13.57 -6.14
CA GLN A 124 -24.92 -12.88 -4.92
C GLN A 124 -25.47 -11.47 -5.15
N ALA A 125 -25.44 -10.97 -6.40
CA ALA A 125 -25.99 -9.65 -6.74
C ALA A 125 -27.46 -9.51 -6.30
N LYS A 126 -28.31 -10.51 -6.54
CA LYS A 126 -29.71 -10.58 -6.06
C LYS A 126 -30.53 -9.30 -6.32
N GLY A 127 -30.36 -8.71 -7.50
CA GLY A 127 -31.04 -7.48 -7.92
C GLY A 127 -30.36 -6.19 -7.49
N ARG A 128 -29.24 -6.25 -6.75
CA ARG A 128 -28.41 -5.09 -6.46
C ARG A 128 -27.67 -4.61 -7.70
N SER A 129 -27.40 -3.31 -7.71
CA SER A 129 -26.60 -2.60 -8.68
C SER A 129 -25.13 -2.99 -8.55
N GLU A 130 -24.43 -3.06 -9.68
CA GLU A 130 -22.98 -3.25 -9.69
C GLU A 130 -22.29 -1.96 -9.17
N PRO A 131 -21.44 -2.05 -8.14
CA PRO A 131 -20.69 -0.89 -7.63
C PRO A 131 -19.68 -0.43 -8.68
N LYS A 132 -19.49 0.88 -8.80
CA LYS A 132 -18.59 1.50 -9.80
C LYS A 132 -17.56 2.41 -9.16
N ALA A 133 -17.92 3.15 -8.12
CA ALA A 133 -17.07 4.13 -7.47
C ALA A 133 -16.83 3.77 -6.00
N PHE A 134 -15.79 4.32 -5.41
CA PHE A 134 -15.46 4.01 -4.01
C PHE A 134 -16.58 4.43 -3.04
N SER A 135 -17.30 5.52 -3.35
CA SER A 135 -18.45 5.99 -2.56
C SER A 135 -19.62 5.02 -2.57
N ASP A 136 -19.74 4.15 -3.58
CA ASP A 136 -20.86 3.20 -3.68
C ASP A 136 -20.83 2.20 -2.51
N LEU A 137 -19.64 1.91 -1.97
CA LEU A 137 -19.46 1.06 -0.79
C LEU A 137 -20.19 1.59 0.45
N LEU A 138 -20.63 2.85 0.46
CA LEU A 138 -21.39 3.49 1.54
C LEU A 138 -22.92 3.41 1.34
N SER A 139 -23.39 2.90 0.19
CA SER A 139 -24.80 2.74 -0.11
C SER A 139 -25.44 1.67 0.78
N GLY A 140 -26.60 1.96 1.37
CA GLY A 140 -27.35 0.97 2.15
C GLY A 140 -27.83 -0.24 1.35
N GLU A 141 -27.78 -0.17 0.01
CA GLU A 141 -28.05 -1.30 -0.88
C GLU A 141 -27.13 -2.51 -0.61
N PHE A 142 -25.92 -2.24 -0.10
CA PHE A 142 -24.90 -3.26 0.18
C PHE A 142 -24.85 -3.67 1.65
N GLU A 143 -25.88 -3.39 2.44
CA GLU A 143 -25.95 -3.80 3.84
C GLU A 143 -25.62 -5.30 4.01
N ASN A 144 -24.72 -5.61 4.95
CA ASN A 144 -24.25 -6.97 5.25
C ASN A 144 -23.86 -7.79 4.00
N SER A 145 -23.13 -7.20 3.05
CA SER A 145 -22.73 -7.89 1.82
C SER A 145 -21.32 -7.59 1.33
N ILE A 146 -20.54 -6.82 2.08
CA ILE A 146 -19.15 -6.49 1.74
C ILE A 146 -18.17 -7.30 2.60
N ALA A 147 -17.25 -8.01 1.97
CA ALA A 147 -16.07 -8.53 2.65
C ALA A 147 -14.95 -7.49 2.60
N PHE A 148 -14.47 -7.08 3.76
CA PHE A 148 -13.45 -6.05 3.92
C PHE A 148 -12.09 -6.69 4.27
N PRO A 149 -10.99 -6.25 3.63
CA PRO A 149 -9.70 -6.91 3.77
C PRO A 149 -9.01 -6.46 5.06
N ASP A 150 -8.58 -7.43 5.87
CA ASP A 150 -7.68 -7.20 7.01
C ASP A 150 -6.72 -8.38 7.19
N ASP A 151 -5.41 -8.14 7.22
CA ASP A 151 -4.38 -9.14 7.48
C ASP A 151 -3.75 -9.00 8.88
N GLY A 152 -4.41 -8.27 9.78
CA GLY A 152 -3.86 -7.88 11.08
C GLY A 152 -3.06 -6.58 11.00
N HIS A 153 -2.72 -6.13 9.79
CA HIS A 153 -2.10 -4.85 9.52
C HIS A 153 -3.00 -3.96 8.67
N MET A 154 -3.61 -4.47 7.58
CA MET A 154 -4.45 -3.77 6.59
C MET A 154 -5.70 -3.05 7.11
N PHE A 155 -6.12 -3.24 8.37
CA PHE A 155 -6.83 -2.18 9.09
C PHE A 155 -6.05 -0.85 9.16
N ASP A 156 -4.87 -0.76 8.55
CA ASP A 156 -4.09 0.43 8.36
C ASP A 156 -4.99 1.57 7.94
N GLY A 157 -4.94 2.59 8.77
CA GLY A 157 -5.91 3.67 8.74
C GLY A 157 -5.95 4.37 7.39
N ILE A 158 -4.92 4.21 6.56
CA ILE A 158 -4.85 4.70 5.19
C ILE A 158 -6.00 4.25 4.29
N ILE A 159 -6.64 3.10 4.51
CA ILE A 159 -7.85 2.75 3.72
C ILE A 159 -9.06 3.48 4.30
N LEU A 160 -9.14 3.56 5.63
CA LEU A 160 -10.19 4.29 6.33
C LEU A 160 -10.11 5.79 6.07
N THR A 161 -8.92 6.34 5.76
CA THR A 161 -8.76 7.75 5.41
C THR A 161 -9.50 8.09 4.12
N TYR A 162 -9.54 7.21 3.11
CA TYR A 162 -10.33 7.46 1.90
C TYR A 162 -11.82 7.56 2.21
N ILE A 163 -12.33 6.75 3.14
CA ILE A 163 -13.75 6.80 3.53
C ILE A 163 -14.02 8.05 4.38
N HIS A 164 -13.14 8.34 5.34
CA HIS A 164 -13.27 9.50 6.20
C HIS A 164 -13.13 10.82 5.42
N GLN A 165 -12.24 10.89 4.44
CA GLN A 165 -12.08 12.06 3.58
C GLN A 165 -13.37 12.37 2.79
N VAL A 166 -14.13 11.34 2.40
CA VAL A 166 -15.38 11.48 1.64
C VAL A 166 -16.57 11.80 2.55
N ALA A 167 -16.70 11.15 3.70
CA ALA A 167 -17.93 11.16 4.50
C ALA A 167 -17.72 11.18 6.02
N GLY A 168 -16.50 11.44 6.49
CA GLY A 168 -16.14 11.48 7.91
C GLY A 168 -16.46 10.19 8.66
N ASP A 169 -16.63 10.31 9.97
CA ASP A 169 -17.01 9.20 10.85
C ASP A 169 -18.32 8.51 10.43
N GLU A 170 -19.27 9.26 9.87
CA GLU A 170 -20.54 8.71 9.38
C GLU A 170 -20.32 7.79 8.17
N GLY A 171 -19.39 8.12 7.30
CA GLY A 171 -18.94 7.23 6.23
C GLY A 171 -18.41 5.90 6.77
N ILE A 172 -17.59 5.95 7.83
CA ILE A 172 -17.06 4.74 8.48
C ILE A 172 -18.19 3.89 9.06
N ARG A 173 -19.18 4.51 9.71
CA ARG A 173 -20.36 3.79 10.24
C ARG A 173 -21.19 3.14 9.13
N ARG A 174 -21.41 3.82 8.01
CA ARG A 174 -22.13 3.25 6.86
C ARG A 174 -21.38 2.07 6.26
N LEU A 175 -20.08 2.22 6.03
CA LEU A 175 -19.24 1.11 5.56
C LEU A 175 -19.32 -0.07 6.54
N ARG A 176 -19.19 0.18 7.84
CA ARG A 176 -19.26 -0.85 8.89
C ARG A 176 -20.57 -1.66 8.83
N LYS A 177 -21.71 -1.01 8.59
CA LYS A 177 -23.02 -1.68 8.40
C LYS A 177 -23.05 -2.55 7.15
N ASN A 178 -22.38 -2.12 6.09
CA ASN A 178 -22.31 -2.85 4.82
C ASN A 178 -21.38 -4.08 4.88
N ILE A 179 -20.41 -4.09 5.79
CA ILE A 179 -19.44 -5.17 5.90
C ILE A 179 -20.06 -6.41 6.54
N CYS A 180 -20.13 -7.54 5.84
CA CYS A 180 -20.50 -8.84 6.43
C CYS A 180 -19.31 -9.52 7.13
N ALA A 181 -18.10 -9.38 6.60
CA ALA A 181 -16.92 -10.05 7.12
C ALA A 181 -15.66 -9.19 7.02
N ILE A 182 -14.79 -9.31 8.02
CA ILE A 182 -13.46 -8.71 8.03
C ILE A 182 -12.47 -9.86 8.15
N VAL A 183 -11.72 -10.11 7.08
CA VAL A 183 -10.90 -11.32 6.95
C VAL A 183 -9.65 -11.07 6.11
N HIS A 184 -8.66 -11.96 6.26
CA HIS A 184 -7.44 -11.91 5.47
C HIS A 184 -7.75 -12.20 3.99
N PRO A 185 -7.16 -11.48 3.00
CA PRO A 185 -7.42 -11.69 1.58
C PRO A 185 -7.21 -13.13 1.10
N SER A 186 -6.20 -13.81 1.65
CA SER A 186 -5.97 -15.25 1.41
C SER A 186 -7.17 -16.14 1.77
N GLN A 187 -8.02 -15.72 2.71
CA GLN A 187 -9.27 -16.40 3.04
C GLN A 187 -10.37 -16.05 2.02
N MET A 188 -10.43 -14.80 1.54
CA MET A 188 -11.41 -14.35 0.53
C MET A 188 -11.28 -15.07 -0.81
N ILE A 189 -10.04 -15.39 -1.21
CA ILE A 189 -9.75 -16.08 -2.48
C ILE A 189 -10.08 -17.57 -2.47
N LYS A 190 -10.51 -18.15 -1.35
CA LYS A 190 -10.88 -19.57 -1.31
C LYS A 190 -12.10 -19.86 -2.21
N PRO A 191 -12.14 -21.04 -2.87
CA PRO A 191 -13.34 -21.48 -3.57
C PRO A 191 -14.54 -21.52 -2.60
N GLY A 192 -15.71 -21.08 -3.07
CA GLY A 192 -16.91 -20.97 -2.24
C GLY A 192 -17.00 -19.69 -1.40
N GLY A 193 -15.96 -18.85 -1.39
CA GLY A 193 -15.99 -17.57 -0.69
C GLY A 193 -15.72 -17.69 0.81
N ILE A 194 -16.41 -16.87 1.60
CA ILE A 194 -16.29 -16.85 3.07
C ILE A 194 -17.43 -17.69 3.62
N GLU A 195 -17.10 -18.71 4.41
CA GLU A 195 -18.09 -19.64 4.96
C GLU A 195 -19.13 -18.91 5.81
N GLY A 196 -20.40 -19.24 5.61
CA GLY A 196 -21.53 -18.62 6.33
C GLY A 196 -21.97 -17.26 5.80
N GLU A 197 -21.18 -16.62 4.94
CA GLU A 197 -21.42 -15.24 4.51
C GLU A 197 -21.93 -15.14 3.07
N LYS A 198 -22.97 -14.33 2.86
CA LYS A 198 -23.53 -14.04 1.53
C LYS A 198 -22.86 -12.80 0.93
N THR A 199 -21.54 -12.88 0.77
CA THR A 199 -20.73 -11.75 0.28
C THR A 199 -21.07 -11.45 -1.18
N TYR A 200 -21.44 -10.21 -1.47
CA TYR A 200 -21.59 -9.70 -2.82
C TYR A 200 -20.32 -9.02 -3.32
N ILE A 201 -19.73 -8.13 -2.51
CA ILE A 201 -18.56 -7.35 -2.88
C ILE A 201 -17.38 -7.79 -2.02
N TYR A 202 -16.28 -8.15 -2.65
CA TYR A 202 -15.01 -8.34 -1.97
C TYR A 202 -14.10 -7.15 -2.28
N LEU A 203 -13.79 -6.35 -1.27
CA LEU A 203 -12.72 -5.35 -1.38
C LEU A 203 -11.39 -6.04 -1.06
N MET A 204 -10.38 -5.92 -1.93
CA MET A 204 -9.09 -6.58 -1.70
C MET A 204 -7.96 -5.94 -2.51
N PRO A 205 -6.69 -6.20 -2.15
CA PRO A 205 -5.55 -5.83 -3.00
C PRO A 205 -5.64 -6.46 -4.39
N TRP A 206 -5.20 -5.73 -5.42
CA TRP A 206 -5.34 -6.13 -6.82
C TRP A 206 -4.81 -7.54 -7.14
N ILE A 207 -3.68 -7.94 -6.57
CA ILE A 207 -3.12 -9.29 -6.74
C ILE A 207 -4.13 -10.40 -6.36
N PHE A 208 -4.87 -10.22 -5.26
CA PHE A 208 -5.89 -11.17 -4.84
C PHE A 208 -7.14 -11.06 -5.71
N GLY A 209 -7.46 -9.84 -6.18
CA GLY A 209 -8.58 -9.61 -7.09
C GLY A 209 -8.44 -10.39 -8.39
N GLU A 210 -7.26 -10.38 -8.99
CA GLU A 210 -6.93 -11.16 -10.19
C GLU A 210 -7.11 -12.67 -9.97
N ILE A 211 -6.75 -13.16 -8.79
CA ILE A 211 -6.93 -14.58 -8.43
C ILE A 211 -8.42 -14.89 -8.26
N LYS A 212 -9.16 -14.06 -7.51
CA LYS A 212 -10.59 -14.26 -7.24
C LYS A 212 -11.42 -14.21 -8.52
N ALA A 213 -11.13 -13.27 -9.42
CA ALA A 213 -11.86 -13.07 -10.67
C ALA A 213 -11.72 -14.22 -11.68
N ARG A 214 -10.78 -15.15 -11.48
CA ARG A 214 -10.68 -16.39 -12.27
C ARG A 214 -11.74 -17.43 -11.88
N GLN A 215 -12.39 -17.24 -10.74
CA GLN A 215 -13.45 -18.14 -10.28
C GLN A 215 -14.75 -17.85 -11.02
N LYS A 216 -15.55 -18.89 -11.26
CA LYS A 216 -16.86 -18.75 -11.92
C LYS A 216 -17.75 -17.79 -11.14
N GLY A 217 -18.41 -16.88 -11.84
CA GLY A 217 -19.34 -15.92 -11.25
C GLY A 217 -18.68 -14.70 -10.60
N MET A 218 -17.34 -14.66 -10.53
CA MET A 218 -16.59 -13.53 -9.97
C MET A 218 -16.17 -12.56 -11.06
N LYS A 219 -16.35 -11.26 -10.83
CA LYS A 219 -15.96 -10.20 -11.77
C LYS A 219 -15.13 -9.13 -11.07
N LEU A 220 -13.93 -8.87 -11.55
CA LEU A 220 -13.10 -7.76 -11.10
C LEU A 220 -13.70 -6.43 -11.59
N ILE A 221 -13.84 -5.48 -10.68
CA ILE A 221 -14.24 -4.11 -10.97
C ILE A 221 -13.12 -3.17 -10.54
N TRP A 222 -12.59 -2.44 -11.52
CA TRP A 222 -11.74 -1.29 -11.27
C TRP A 222 -12.61 -0.08 -10.98
N PHE A 223 -12.27 0.66 -9.93
CA PHE A 223 -13.02 1.85 -9.53
C PHE A 223 -13.01 2.90 -10.66
N SER A 224 -14.20 3.35 -11.06
CA SER A 224 -14.39 4.37 -12.11
C SER A 224 -13.80 5.73 -11.74
N ASP A 225 -13.68 6.01 -10.44
CA ASP A 225 -13.01 7.18 -9.86
C ASP A 225 -11.55 6.91 -9.48
N GLY A 226 -10.99 5.80 -9.94
CA GLY A 226 -9.62 5.36 -9.71
C GLY A 226 -9.46 4.46 -8.50
N ALA A 227 -8.60 3.45 -8.61
CA ALA A 227 -8.34 2.49 -7.54
C ALA A 227 -7.62 3.16 -6.36
N PRO A 228 -8.19 3.16 -5.14
CA PRO A 228 -7.50 3.67 -3.96
C PRO A 228 -6.19 2.92 -3.74
N ILE A 229 -5.13 3.66 -3.43
CA ILE A 229 -3.80 3.09 -3.25
C ILE A 229 -3.35 3.15 -1.79
N LEU A 230 -2.69 2.09 -1.34
CA LEU A 230 -1.74 2.15 -0.23
C LEU A 230 -0.35 2.45 -0.82
N PRO A 231 0.22 3.64 -0.59
CA PRO A 231 1.49 4.03 -1.18
C PRO A 231 2.66 3.33 -0.48
N LEU A 232 3.67 3.00 -1.28
CA LEU A 232 5.03 2.72 -0.83
C LEU A 232 5.87 3.94 -1.22
N VAL A 233 6.43 4.62 -0.23
CA VAL A 233 7.21 5.84 -0.47
C VAL A 233 8.69 5.63 -0.29
N VAL A 234 9.48 6.52 -0.88
CA VAL A 234 10.93 6.62 -0.72
C VAL A 234 11.32 8.06 -0.45
N THR A 235 12.38 8.23 0.33
CA THR A 235 13.03 9.52 0.59
C THR A 235 14.52 9.31 0.80
N SER A 236 15.34 10.32 0.49
CA SER A 236 16.79 10.21 0.50
C SER A 236 17.48 11.48 1.03
N LYS A 237 18.65 11.35 1.64
CA LYS A 237 19.54 12.48 1.96
C LYS A 237 20.24 12.99 0.69
N SER A 238 20.73 14.24 0.69
CA SER A 238 21.55 14.78 -0.41
C SER A 238 23.03 14.43 -0.23
N ASN A 239 23.42 13.21 -0.58
CA ASN A 239 24.83 12.80 -0.56
C ASN A 239 25.14 11.74 -1.64
N PRO A 240 26.43 11.52 -2.00
CA PRO A 240 26.80 10.60 -3.07
C PRO A 240 26.33 9.16 -2.85
N GLU A 241 26.22 8.74 -1.59
CA GLU A 241 25.79 7.38 -1.25
C GLU A 241 24.30 7.18 -1.52
N ALA A 242 23.48 8.16 -1.13
CA ALA A 242 22.06 8.19 -1.46
C ALA A 242 21.81 8.23 -2.96
N GLU A 243 22.55 9.06 -3.71
CA GLU A 243 22.44 9.16 -5.18
C GLU A 243 22.75 7.81 -5.85
N ARG A 244 23.83 7.14 -5.40
CA ARG A 244 24.21 5.80 -5.89
C ARG A 244 23.10 4.80 -5.63
N ILE A 245 22.58 4.73 -4.40
CA ILE A 245 21.49 3.81 -4.03
C ILE A 245 20.22 4.11 -4.84
N MET A 246 19.79 5.38 -4.93
CA MET A 246 18.61 5.77 -5.70
C MET A 246 18.75 5.43 -7.19
N SER A 247 19.95 5.56 -7.77
CA SER A 247 20.22 5.14 -9.15
C SER A 247 20.04 3.63 -9.38
N ILE A 248 20.21 2.82 -8.33
CA ILE A 248 19.96 1.37 -8.35
C ILE A 248 18.49 1.10 -8.10
N LEU A 249 17.86 1.76 -7.12
CA LEU A 249 16.45 1.56 -6.81
C LEU A 249 15.54 1.93 -7.97
N CYS A 250 15.88 2.98 -8.73
CA CYS A 250 15.04 3.47 -9.82
C CYS A 250 15.38 2.87 -11.19
N ARG A 251 16.08 1.73 -11.24
CA ARG A 251 16.23 1.01 -12.52
C ARG A 251 14.95 0.27 -12.88
N LYS A 252 14.73 0.05 -14.17
CA LYS A 252 13.51 -0.60 -14.67
C LYS A 252 13.35 -2.01 -14.12
N GLU A 253 14.45 -2.72 -13.91
CA GLU A 253 14.50 -4.06 -13.33
C GLU A 253 13.84 -4.08 -11.94
N ALA A 254 14.17 -3.12 -11.07
CA ALA A 254 13.55 -2.96 -9.77
C ALA A 254 12.04 -2.71 -9.90
N GLY A 255 11.62 -1.79 -10.76
CA GLY A 255 10.19 -1.53 -10.97
C GLY A 255 9.41 -2.71 -11.54
N ARG A 256 10.04 -3.51 -12.40
CA ARG A 256 9.45 -4.75 -12.94
C ARG A 256 9.27 -5.81 -11.87
N ILE A 257 10.16 -5.93 -10.89
CA ILE A 257 9.96 -6.83 -9.74
C ILE A 257 8.65 -6.49 -9.03
N PHE A 258 8.44 -5.22 -8.68
CA PHE A 258 7.21 -4.77 -8.01
C PHE A 258 5.97 -5.05 -8.87
N ARG A 259 6.04 -4.74 -10.16
CA ARG A 259 4.91 -4.87 -11.06
C ARG A 259 4.56 -6.33 -11.38
N GLU A 260 5.54 -7.13 -11.78
CA GLU A 260 5.35 -8.49 -12.30
C GLU A 260 5.16 -9.52 -11.19
N LYS A 261 5.81 -9.36 -10.03
CA LYS A 261 5.69 -10.30 -8.91
C LYS A 261 4.59 -9.88 -7.94
N GLY A 262 4.46 -8.58 -7.67
CA GLY A 262 3.55 -8.06 -6.65
C GLY A 262 2.20 -7.57 -7.16
N PHE A 263 2.04 -7.36 -8.46
CA PHE A 263 0.96 -6.52 -9.02
C PHE A 263 0.93 -5.12 -8.40
N PHE A 264 2.10 -4.60 -8.03
CA PHE A 264 2.24 -3.25 -7.49
C PHE A 264 2.67 -2.32 -8.61
N PRO A 265 1.83 -1.35 -9.01
CA PRO A 265 2.22 -0.37 -10.01
C PRO A 265 3.48 0.37 -9.53
N SER A 266 4.44 0.53 -10.43
CA SER A 266 5.72 1.20 -10.17
C SER A 266 5.70 2.61 -10.72
N ASN A 267 6.22 3.56 -9.95
CA ASN A 267 6.43 4.93 -10.42
C ASN A 267 7.76 5.10 -11.18
N ILE A 268 8.56 4.05 -11.33
CA ILE A 268 9.83 4.12 -12.04
C ILE A 268 9.59 4.45 -13.51
N THR A 269 10.34 5.45 -14.01
CA THR A 269 10.22 5.95 -15.38
C THR A 269 10.43 4.84 -16.40
N GLY A 270 9.45 4.67 -17.29
CA GLY A 270 9.52 3.72 -18.40
C GLY A 270 9.23 2.26 -18.04
N VAL A 271 8.64 1.98 -16.87
CA VAL A 271 7.99 0.71 -16.54
C VAL A 271 6.53 0.75 -16.99
N ASP A 272 6.07 -0.28 -17.71
CA ASP A 272 4.65 -0.40 -18.07
C ASP A 272 3.88 -1.09 -16.94
N ASN A 273 2.88 -0.39 -16.41
CA ASN A 273 2.04 -0.90 -15.34
C ASN A 273 0.82 -1.68 -15.84
N ALA A 274 0.48 -1.64 -17.14
CA ALA A 274 -0.69 -2.34 -17.70
C ALA A 274 -1.95 -2.20 -16.80
N LEU A 275 -2.25 -0.97 -16.37
CA LEU A 275 -3.35 -0.70 -15.44
C LEU A 275 -4.70 -0.82 -16.16
N PRO A 276 -5.70 -1.47 -15.54
CA PRO A 276 -7.08 -1.47 -16.06
C PRO A 276 -7.77 -0.10 -16.03
N GLY A 277 -7.28 0.83 -15.20
CA GLY A 277 -7.79 2.19 -15.08
C GLY A 277 -6.89 3.08 -14.24
N SER A 278 -7.37 4.26 -13.84
CA SER A 278 -6.58 5.21 -13.05
C SER A 278 -6.36 4.75 -11.61
N LEU A 279 -5.29 5.26 -10.97
CA LEU A 279 -5.08 5.15 -9.54
C LEU A 279 -5.66 6.38 -8.83
N ARG A 280 -5.99 6.24 -7.55
CA ARG A 280 -6.46 7.33 -6.69
C ARG A 280 -5.65 7.37 -5.41
N PHE A 281 -5.06 8.52 -5.14
CA PHE A 281 -4.29 8.78 -3.93
C PHE A 281 -5.09 9.68 -2.98
N VAL A 282 -5.06 9.38 -1.67
CA VAL A 282 -5.78 10.15 -0.63
C VAL A 282 -5.31 11.61 -0.57
N GLY A 283 -4.07 11.86 -0.99
CA GLY A 283 -3.48 13.19 -1.09
C GLY A 283 -2.59 13.54 0.10
N TRP A 284 -1.54 14.31 -0.18
CA TRP A 284 -0.51 14.66 0.79
C TRP A 284 -1.02 15.54 1.93
N GLU A 285 -1.94 16.47 1.64
CA GLU A 285 -2.52 17.35 2.67
C GLU A 285 -3.14 16.54 3.82
N TYR A 286 -3.86 15.47 3.46
CA TYR A 286 -4.50 14.59 4.41
C TYR A 286 -3.48 13.73 5.19
N LEU A 287 -2.38 13.32 4.55
CA LEU A 287 -1.33 12.56 5.20
C LEU A 287 -0.47 13.39 6.16
N TYR A 288 -0.29 14.67 5.83
CA TYR A 288 0.44 15.60 6.67
C TYR A 288 -0.38 16.21 7.80
N ASP A 289 -1.67 15.89 7.90
CA ASP A 289 -2.49 16.33 9.03
C ASP A 289 -1.89 15.75 10.32
N PRO A 290 -1.48 16.61 11.29
CA PRO A 290 -0.99 16.15 12.58
C PRO A 290 -2.01 15.30 13.35
N SER A 291 -3.30 15.45 13.04
CA SER A 291 -4.42 14.72 13.63
C SER A 291 -4.69 13.36 12.97
N LEU A 292 -3.93 13.01 11.91
CA LEU A 292 -4.10 11.77 11.17
C LEU A 292 -4.06 10.52 12.08
N PRO A 293 -3.10 10.37 13.02
CA PRO A 293 -3.08 9.22 13.92
C PRO A 293 -4.39 9.08 14.73
N GLU A 294 -4.93 10.18 15.24
CA GLU A 294 -6.18 10.23 16.00
C GLU A 294 -7.39 9.92 15.11
N ILE A 295 -7.41 10.42 13.87
CA ILE A 295 -8.44 10.08 12.88
C ILE A 295 -8.43 8.58 12.62
N ILE A 296 -7.26 8.00 12.33
CA ILE A 296 -7.10 6.56 12.09
C ILE A 296 -7.60 5.75 13.29
N GLN A 297 -7.20 6.13 14.51
CA GLN A 297 -7.62 5.44 15.72
C GLN A 297 -9.14 5.52 15.94
N ARG A 298 -9.75 6.67 15.66
CA ARG A 298 -11.20 6.86 15.74
C ARG A 298 -11.94 6.01 14.70
N CYS A 299 -11.48 5.99 13.45
CA CYS A 299 -12.06 5.14 12.42
C CYS A 299 -11.94 3.65 12.77
N LYS A 300 -10.78 3.21 13.27
CA LYS A 300 -10.57 1.84 13.75
C LYS A 300 -11.56 1.47 14.86
N LYS A 301 -11.76 2.37 15.83
CA LYS A 301 -12.73 2.17 16.90
C LYS A 301 -14.15 1.95 16.36
N ILE A 302 -14.62 2.81 15.45
CA ILE A 302 -15.94 2.67 14.81
C ILE A 302 -16.06 1.33 14.09
N MET A 303 -15.00 0.86 13.42
CA MET A 303 -15.00 -0.42 12.71
C MET A 303 -15.14 -1.63 13.63
N THR A 304 -14.76 -1.49 14.91
CA THR A 304 -14.90 -2.55 15.94
C THR A 304 -16.20 -2.48 16.74
N GLU A 305 -17.00 -1.43 16.56
CA GLU A 305 -18.31 -1.32 17.23
C GLU A 305 -19.27 -2.44 16.75
N GLU A 306 -20.10 -2.91 17.69
CA GLU A 306 -21.23 -3.79 17.36
C GLU A 306 -22.19 -3.04 16.42
N LYS A 307 -22.79 -3.77 15.47
CA LYS A 307 -23.66 -3.19 14.44
C LYS A 307 -25.04 -2.83 14.98
#